data_AF-A0A269Z2W9-F1
#
_entry.id   AF-A0A269Z2W9-F1
#
_cell.length_a   1.000
_cell.length_b   1.000
_cell.length_c   1.000
_cell.angle_alpha   90.00
_cell.angle_beta   90.00
_cell.angle_gamma   90.00
#
_symmetry.space_group_name_H-M   'P 1'
#
loop_
_entity.id
_entity.type
_entity.pdbx_description
1 polymer ?
#
loop_
_entity_poly.entity_id
_entity_poly.type
_entity_poly.pdbx_seq_one_letter_code
_entity_poly.pdbx_strand_id
1 'polypeptide(L)'
;DSPQTPAMPLDVCGSMTQGMIGFWIETEVNRVLAEIKSPRRAGTVITRVEVDEHDPRMSNPTKPIGPFYTKEEAEQLQQANPESTYKEDAGRGYRKVVPSPLPVS
;
A
#
# COMPACT_ATOMS: atom_id res chain seq x y z
N ASP A 1 -6.22 7.37 14.86
CA ASP A 1 -7.56 7.79 14.40
C ASP A 1 -8.07 8.95 15.22
N SER A 2 -8.79 9.89 14.61
CA SER A 2 -9.51 10.92 15.34
C SER A 2 -10.99 10.91 14.95
N PRO A 3 -11.92 11.33 15.83
CA PRO A 3 -13.33 11.47 15.47
C PRO A 3 -13.57 12.43 14.30
N GLN A 4 -12.62 13.34 14.05
CA GLN A 4 -12.67 14.36 13.00
C GLN A 4 -12.04 13.87 11.68
N THR A 5 -11.26 12.80 11.72
CA THR A 5 -10.60 12.19 10.56
C THR A 5 -10.46 10.69 10.80
N PRO A 6 -11.50 9.91 10.44
CA PRO A 6 -11.49 8.47 10.65
C PRO A 6 -10.41 7.79 9.81
N ALA A 7 -9.97 6.61 10.25
CA ALA A 7 -9.12 5.76 9.43
C ALA A 7 -9.80 5.44 8.10
N MET A 8 -9.04 5.58 7.02
CA MET A 8 -9.54 5.25 5.69
C MET A 8 -9.39 3.74 5.44
N PRO A 9 -10.33 3.13 4.70
CA PRO A 9 -10.16 1.79 4.16
C PRO A 9 -8.84 1.62 3.41
N LEU A 10 -8.32 0.38 3.37
CA LEU A 10 -6.98 0.10 2.83
C LEU A 10 -6.86 0.41 1.33
N ASP A 11 -7.93 0.20 0.56
CA ASP A 11 -8.01 0.54 -0.87
C ASP A 11 -7.95 2.06 -1.09
N VAL A 12 -8.62 2.84 -0.25
CA VAL A 12 -8.53 4.31 -0.26
C VAL A 12 -7.08 4.74 0.03
N CYS A 13 -6.45 4.16 1.06
CA CYS A 13 -5.02 4.39 1.34
C CYS A 13 -4.15 4.05 0.12
N GLY A 14 -4.44 2.94 -0.57
CA GLY A 14 -3.78 2.54 -1.81
C GLY A 14 -3.90 3.62 -2.90
N SER A 15 -5.11 4.12 -3.15
CA SER A 15 -5.33 5.19 -4.13
C SER A 15 -4.60 6.49 -3.79
N MET A 16 -4.56 6.86 -2.50
CA MET A 16 -3.81 8.04 -2.04
C MET A 16 -2.31 7.87 -2.31
N THR A 17 -1.75 6.68 -2.07
CA THR A 17 -0.33 6.40 -2.36
C THR A 17 -0.04 6.42 -3.86
N GLN A 18 -0.96 5.97 -4.72
CA GLN A 18 -0.80 6.08 -6.17
C GLN A 18 -0.70 7.54 -6.60
N GLY A 19 -1.59 8.41 -6.10
CA GLY A 19 -1.55 9.84 -6.39
C GLY A 19 -0.24 10.49 -5.91
N MET A 20 0.18 10.19 -4.68
CA MET A 20 1.42 10.73 -4.10
C MET A 20 2.68 10.29 -4.86
N ILE A 21 2.84 8.98 -5.10
CA ILE A 21 4.00 8.43 -5.81
C ILE A 21 3.99 8.87 -7.27
N GLY A 22 2.82 8.82 -7.91
CA GLY A 22 2.64 9.24 -9.29
C GLY A 22 2.98 10.72 -9.49
N PHE A 23 2.56 11.60 -8.57
CA PHE A 23 2.92 13.01 -8.59
C PHE A 23 4.45 13.22 -8.60
N TRP A 24 5.20 12.51 -7.74
CA TRP A 24 6.66 12.62 -7.72
C TRP A 24 7.30 12.13 -9.01
N ILE A 25 6.86 10.95 -9.50
CA ILE A 25 7.39 10.36 -10.72
C ILE A 25 7.08 11.24 -11.94
N GLU A 26 5.83 11.65 -12.12
CA GLU A 26 5.42 12.45 -13.28
C GLU A 26 6.11 13.82 -13.28
N THR A 27 6.33 14.42 -12.11
CA THR A 27 7.05 15.69 -11.98
C THR A 27 8.48 15.56 -12.49
N GLU A 28 9.24 14.59 -11.99
CA GLU A 28 10.64 14.41 -12.38
C GLU A 28 10.78 13.92 -13.82
N VAL A 29 9.92 13.01 -14.28
CA VAL A 29 9.93 12.55 -15.66
C VAL A 29 9.65 13.71 -16.62
N ASN A 30 8.65 14.55 -16.33
CA ASN A 30 8.36 15.70 -17.18
C ASN A 30 9.47 16.76 -17.15
N ARG A 31 10.16 16.94 -16.01
CA ARG A 31 11.36 17.80 -15.93
C ARG A 31 12.45 17.29 -16.89
N VAL A 32 12.80 16.01 -16.83
CA VAL A 32 13.82 15.41 -17.71
C VAL A 32 13.40 15.47 -19.18
N LEU A 33 12.13 15.19 -19.49
CA LEU A 33 11.60 15.30 -20.86
C LEU A 33 11.73 16.72 -21.42
N ALA A 34 11.54 17.75 -20.58
CA ALA A 34 11.73 19.15 -20.98
C ALA A 34 13.21 19.47 -21.23
N GLU A 35 14.14 18.99 -20.39
CA GLU A 35 15.58 19.20 -20.54
C GLU A 35 16.11 18.63 -21.87
N ILE A 36 15.62 17.45 -22.27
CA ILE A 36 16.00 16.83 -23.55
C ILE A 36 15.16 17.31 -24.74
N LYS A 37 14.32 18.34 -24.56
CA LYS A 37 13.43 18.90 -25.59
C LYS A 37 12.51 17.86 -26.24
N SER A 38 12.08 16.86 -25.48
CA SER A 38 11.14 15.84 -25.96
C SER A 38 9.71 16.40 -26.00
N PRO A 39 8.92 16.12 -27.06
CA PRO A 39 7.53 16.52 -27.13
C PRO A 39 6.60 15.65 -26.27
N ARG A 40 7.11 14.57 -25.67
CA ARG A 40 6.32 13.65 -24.84
C ARG A 40 5.97 14.26 -23.49
N ARG A 41 4.93 13.71 -22.86
CA ARG A 41 4.50 14.02 -21.50
C ARG A 41 4.20 12.73 -20.74
N ALA A 42 4.53 12.72 -19.46
CA ALA A 42 4.11 11.70 -18.53
C ALA A 42 2.89 12.19 -17.74
N GLY A 43 1.99 11.26 -17.39
CA GLY A 43 0.87 11.52 -16.51
C GLY A 43 0.54 10.28 -15.69
N THR A 44 0.06 10.50 -14.48
CA THR A 44 -0.37 9.46 -13.55
C THR A 44 -1.84 9.14 -13.73
N VAL A 45 -2.18 7.85 -13.75
CA VAL A 45 -3.57 7.39 -13.79
C VAL A 45 -3.83 6.57 -12.53
N ILE A 46 -4.81 7.00 -11.74
CA ILE A 46 -5.33 6.18 -10.64
C ILE A 46 -5.93 4.92 -11.23
N THR A 47 -5.43 3.77 -10.77
CA THR A 47 -5.73 2.47 -11.36
C THR A 47 -6.42 1.59 -10.34
N ARG A 48 -7.59 1.07 -10.74
CA ARG A 48 -8.31 0.01 -10.03
C ARG A 48 -7.97 -1.32 -10.70
N VAL A 49 -7.71 -2.35 -9.90
CA VAL A 49 -7.40 -3.69 -10.38
C VAL A 49 -8.50 -4.62 -9.90
N GLU A 50 -9.09 -5.37 -10.81
CA GLU A 50 -10.08 -6.38 -10.47
C GLU A 50 -9.40 -7.60 -9.86
N VAL A 51 -10.03 -8.17 -8.84
CA VAL A 51 -9.55 -9.34 -8.11
C VAL A 51 -10.72 -10.28 -7.85
N ASP A 52 -10.45 -11.58 -7.73
CA ASP A 52 -11.46 -12.56 -7.33
C ASP A 52 -11.75 -12.46 -5.83
N GLU A 53 -13.02 -12.23 -5.47
CA GLU A 53 -13.46 -12.20 -4.07
C GLU A 53 -13.23 -13.54 -3.35
N HIS A 54 -13.18 -14.64 -4.11
CA HIS A 54 -12.93 -15.98 -3.60
C HIS A 54 -11.46 -16.40 -3.66
N ASP A 55 -10.52 -15.51 -4.02
CA ASP A 55 -9.09 -15.85 -4.00
C ASP A 55 -8.69 -16.29 -2.58
N PRO A 56 -8.10 -17.48 -2.39
CA PRO A 56 -7.71 -17.96 -1.07
C PRO A 56 -6.79 -17.00 -0.28
N ARG A 57 -6.04 -16.13 -0.99
CA ARG A 57 -5.18 -15.09 -0.42
C ARG A 57 -5.95 -13.96 0.28
N MET A 58 -7.27 -13.89 0.09
CA MET A 58 -8.15 -13.01 0.87
C MET A 58 -8.20 -13.43 2.34
N SER A 59 -8.27 -14.74 2.60
CA SER A 59 -8.34 -15.31 3.95
C SER A 59 -6.98 -15.51 4.63
N ASN A 60 -5.88 -15.48 3.86
CA ASN A 60 -4.52 -15.62 4.39
C ASN A 60 -3.64 -14.42 3.99
N PRO A 61 -3.64 -13.34 4.79
CA PRO A 61 -2.80 -12.16 4.58
C PRO A 61 -1.31 -12.52 4.58
N THR A 62 -0.60 -12.14 3.52
CA THR A 62 0.84 -12.45 3.37
C THR A 62 1.68 -11.25 2.99
N LYS A 63 1.10 -10.20 2.41
CA LYS A 63 1.87 -9.05 1.90
C LYS A 63 2.18 -8.07 3.02
N PRO A 64 3.46 -7.83 3.35
CA PRO A 64 3.83 -6.90 4.41
C PRO A 64 3.71 -5.45 3.96
N ILE A 65 3.15 -4.59 4.82
CA ILE A 65 2.97 -3.15 4.61
C ILE A 65 3.45 -2.36 5.83
N GLY A 66 3.69 -1.06 5.63
CA GLY A 66 4.09 -0.16 6.73
C GLY A 66 5.49 -0.45 7.30
N PRO A 67 5.81 0.11 8.48
CA PRO A 67 7.12 0.01 9.11
C PRO A 67 7.36 -1.36 9.75
N PHE A 68 8.58 -1.57 10.23
CA PHE A 68 8.97 -2.72 11.06
C PHE A 68 8.70 -2.43 12.54
N TYR A 69 8.34 -3.47 13.27
CA TYR A 69 8.07 -3.46 14.72
C TYR A 69 8.87 -4.57 15.41
N THR A 70 9.08 -4.44 16.71
CA THR A 70 9.49 -5.59 17.54
C THR A 70 8.33 -6.57 17.70
N LYS A 71 8.61 -7.74 18.27
CA LYS A 71 7.57 -8.74 18.56
C LYS A 71 6.56 -8.18 19.57
N GLU A 72 7.05 -7.54 20.62
CA GLU A 72 6.24 -7.00 21.71
C GLU A 72 5.34 -5.86 21.21
N GLU A 73 5.88 -4.97 20.37
CA GLU A 73 5.10 -3.89 19.73
C GLU A 73 4.00 -4.46 18.82
N ALA A 74 4.33 -5.46 18.00
CA ALA A 74 3.37 -6.11 17.12
C ALA A 74 2.24 -6.80 17.90
N GLU A 75 2.56 -7.48 19.00
CA GLU A 75 1.58 -8.11 19.90
C GLU A 75 0.64 -7.07 20.54
N GLN A 76 1.18 -5.94 20.99
CA GLN A 76 0.38 -4.84 21.54
C GLN A 76 -0.55 -4.22 20.48
N LEU A 77 -0.04 -3.98 19.27
CA LEU A 77 -0.83 -3.43 18.17
C LEU A 77 -1.93 -4.39 17.71
N GLN A 78 -1.63 -5.69 17.68
CA GLN A 78 -2.59 -6.76 17.39
C GLN A 78 -3.69 -6.84 18.44
N GLN A 79 -3.36 -6.69 19.72
CA GLN A 79 -4.36 -6.65 20.81
C GLN A 79 -5.24 -5.40 20.71
N ALA A 80 -4.65 -4.24 20.39
CA ALA A 80 -5.37 -2.99 20.22
C ALA A 80 -6.27 -2.99 18.96
N ASN A 81 -5.88 -3.72 17.91
CA ASN A 81 -6.60 -3.83 16.66
C ASN A 81 -6.71 -5.31 16.22
N PRO A 82 -7.67 -6.07 16.78
CA PRO A 82 -7.79 -7.51 16.54
C PRO A 82 -7.92 -7.91 15.07
N GLU A 83 -8.47 -7.02 14.23
CA GLU A 83 -8.65 -7.23 12.79
C GLU A 83 -7.34 -7.09 11.97
N SER A 84 -6.29 -6.51 12.55
CA SER A 84 -4.98 -6.46 11.89
C SER A 84 -4.30 -7.83 11.99
N THR A 85 -3.25 -8.06 11.21
CA THR A 85 -2.41 -9.26 11.37
C THR A 85 -0.97 -8.83 11.22
N TYR A 86 -0.10 -9.27 12.13
CA TYR A 86 1.33 -9.00 12.07
C TYR A 86 2.11 -10.32 11.93
N LYS A 87 3.11 -10.36 11.04
CA LYS A 87 3.97 -11.53 10.81
C LYS A 87 5.44 -11.11 10.81
N GLU A 88 6.31 -12.04 11.18
CA GLU A 88 7.76 -11.85 11.08
C GLU A 88 8.18 -11.71 9.60
N ASP A 89 9.04 -10.74 9.31
CA ASP A 89 9.57 -10.46 7.97
C ASP A 89 11.09 -10.74 7.94
N ALA A 90 11.43 -12.02 7.77
CA ALA A 90 12.78 -12.52 7.50
C ALA A 90 13.87 -12.00 8.47
N GLY A 91 13.58 -12.03 9.79
CA GLY A 91 14.54 -11.60 10.82
C GLY A 91 14.74 -10.08 10.94
N ARG A 92 14.00 -9.26 10.18
CA ARG A 92 14.07 -7.78 10.25
C ARG A 92 13.08 -7.18 11.24
N GLY A 93 12.30 -8.02 11.91
CA GLY A 93 11.20 -7.63 12.80
C GLY A 93 9.85 -8.08 12.25
N TYR A 94 8.79 -7.48 12.77
CA TYR A 94 7.41 -7.79 12.46
C TYR A 94 6.78 -6.68 11.62
N ARG A 95 5.90 -7.03 10.70
CA ARG A 95 5.15 -6.06 9.89
C ARG A 95 3.69 -6.44 9.82
N LYS A 96 2.83 -5.43 9.68
CA LYS A 96 1.42 -5.66 9.35
C LYS A 96 1.34 -6.33 7.99
N VAL A 97 0.59 -7.42 7.88
CA VAL A 97 0.32 -8.11 6.62
C VAL A 97 -1.12 -7.89 6.20
N VAL A 98 -1.34 -7.84 4.88
CA VAL A 98 -2.66 -7.65 4.27
C VAL A 98 -2.91 -8.71 3.19
N PRO A 99 -4.18 -8.93 2.81
CA PRO A 99 -4.51 -9.75 1.64
C PRO A 99 -3.75 -9.31 0.38
N SER A 100 -3.38 -10.28 -0.44
CA SER A 100 -2.67 -10.04 -1.70
C SER A 100 -3.20 -10.97 -2.79
N PRO A 101 -4.48 -10.85 -3.17
CA PRO A 101 -5.07 -11.63 -4.25
C PRO A 101 -4.38 -11.38 -5.58
N LEU A 102 -4.51 -12.32 -6.51
CA LEU A 102 -4.04 -12.13 -7.87
C LEU A 102 -4.99 -11.22 -8.66
N PRO A 103 -4.46 -10.32 -9.51
CA PRO A 103 -5.25 -9.63 -10.52
C PRO A 103 -5.93 -10.64 -11.47
N VAL A 104 -7.17 -10.36 -11.87
CA VAL A 104 -7.92 -11.19 -12.85
C VAL A 104 -8.06 -10.54 -14.23
N SER A 105 -7.60 -9.29 -14.37
CA SER A 105 -7.63 -8.47 -15.60
C SER A 105 -6.23 -8.12 -16.09
#